data_AF-A0A9P1M2X9-F1
#
_entry.id   AF-A0A9P1M2X9-F1
#
_cell.length_a   1.000
_cell.length_b   1.000
_cell.length_c   1.000
_cell.angle_alpha   90.00
_cell.angle_beta   90.00
_cell.angle_gamma   90.00
#
_symmetry.space_group_name_H-M   'P 1'
#
loop_
_entity.id
_entity.type
_entity.pdbx_description
1 polymer ?
#
loop_
_entity_poly.entity_id
_entity_poly.type
_entity_poly.pdbx_seq_one_letter_code
_entity_poly.pdbx_strand_id
1 'polypeptide(L)'
;MADVGGNDGGNGDANGADNDEGNGNDDEVNDDWATRHIGIATVHRVTIGKRQWFPEAQEHNGRIYITLTKADATLCLLVTGKAQNRHSKKEVHNLNVEWWQDTKQKRNDACTAMLRAHMMAGMKEGEPQPRFRQAREDDRFLIAQEISVWLPPFTSSDGVEFEGISCRMLWHVKSKDLHVELNETNLGYIFAALECSHPIEKKEKAPKGEQDAPKSPRRRRRLKRRKSQESEGASHPADAQEGASHGPE
;
A
#
# COMPACT_ATOMS: atom_id res chain seq x y z
N MET A 1 32.64 37.77 52.16
CA MET A 1 34.02 37.51 52.61
C MET A 1 34.31 36.08 52.24
N ALA A 2 34.93 35.87 51.08
CA ALA A 2 36.40 35.84 50.92
C ALA A 2 36.95 34.52 51.48
N ASP A 3 37.84 33.78 50.85
CA ASP A 3 38.54 33.82 49.55
C ASP A 3 39.50 32.61 49.60
N VAL A 4 40.07 32.21 48.45
CA VAL A 4 41.34 31.48 48.23
C VAL A 4 41.53 30.12 48.93
N GLY A 5 42.03 29.05 48.32
CA GLY A 5 42.71 28.80 47.04
C GLY A 5 43.07 27.30 47.04
N GLY A 6 43.61 26.69 46.00
CA GLY A 6 44.40 27.20 44.91
C GLY A 6 45.56 26.20 44.70
N ASN A 7 45.84 25.91 43.42
CA ASN A 7 47.07 25.29 42.88
C ASN A 7 47.32 23.79 43.16
N ASP A 8 47.92 23.01 42.26
CA ASP A 8 48.65 23.33 41.02
C ASP A 8 48.91 22.08 40.18
N GLY A 9 49.20 22.31 38.90
CA GLY A 9 50.10 21.49 38.07
C GLY A 9 49.39 20.60 37.04
N GLY A 10 49.56 20.74 35.73
CA GLY A 10 50.56 21.48 34.96
C GLY A 10 51.06 20.62 33.79
N ASN A 11 51.31 21.28 32.64
CA ASN A 11 51.88 20.81 31.35
C ASN A 11 50.96 19.97 30.45
N GLY A 12 50.70 20.34 29.20
CA GLY A 12 51.60 20.87 28.14
C GLY A 12 51.50 19.83 27.00
N ASP A 13 51.49 20.07 25.69
CA ASP A 13 51.75 21.16 24.76
C ASP A 13 50.97 20.80 23.46
N ALA A 14 50.27 21.73 22.82
CA ALA A 14 50.62 22.38 21.54
C ALA A 14 50.62 21.54 20.23
N ASN A 15 50.18 22.23 19.16
CA ASN A 15 50.14 21.89 17.72
C ASN A 15 48.91 21.10 17.26
N GLY A 16 48.25 21.40 16.14
CA GLY A 16 48.45 22.36 15.05
C GLY A 16 47.32 22.07 14.05
N ALA A 17 46.68 23.12 13.52
CA ALA A 17 46.67 23.45 12.09
C ALA A 17 45.51 22.82 11.28
N ASP A 18 44.96 23.69 10.44
CA ASP A 18 44.29 23.45 9.15
C ASP A 18 42.78 23.10 9.11
N ASN A 19 42.03 24.14 8.74
CA ASN A 19 41.05 24.21 7.64
C ASN A 19 40.15 23.00 7.39
N ASP A 20 38.86 23.18 7.64
CA ASP A 20 37.88 22.93 6.57
C ASP A 20 36.69 23.87 6.76
N GLU A 21 36.50 24.77 5.80
CA GLU A 21 35.30 25.58 5.66
C GLU A 21 34.15 24.64 5.32
N GLY A 22 33.49 24.14 6.37
CA GLY A 22 32.18 23.54 6.25
C GLY A 22 31.18 24.60 5.83
N ASN A 23 31.16 24.94 4.54
CA ASN A 23 30.03 25.55 3.87
C ASN A 23 28.92 24.48 3.83
N GLY A 24 28.34 24.24 5.00
CA GLY A 24 27.05 23.59 5.15
C GLY A 24 26.09 24.47 4.38
N ASN A 25 25.78 24.04 3.17
CA ASN A 25 24.64 24.52 2.44
C ASN A 25 23.42 24.11 3.27
N ASP A 26 23.12 24.92 4.29
CA ASP A 26 21.83 24.99 4.91
C ASP A 26 20.92 25.49 3.79
N ASP A 27 20.47 24.55 2.95
CA ASP A 27 19.27 24.69 2.17
C ASP A 27 18.14 24.82 3.20
N GLU A 28 18.05 26.00 3.82
CA GLU A 28 16.85 26.51 4.44
C GLU A 28 15.79 26.37 3.35
N VAL A 29 15.03 25.28 3.43
CA VAL A 29 13.79 25.13 2.70
C VAL A 29 12.94 26.28 3.19
N ASN A 30 13.02 27.41 2.48
CA ASN A 30 12.24 28.60 2.74
C ASN A 30 10.79 28.23 2.43
N ASP A 31 10.14 27.64 3.42
CA ASP A 31 8.79 27.10 3.38
C ASP A 31 7.77 28.24 3.56
N ASP A 32 7.94 29.27 2.71
CA ASP A 32 7.14 30.47 2.68
C ASP A 32 5.69 30.12 2.33
N TRP A 33 4.78 30.43 3.25
CA TRP A 33 3.35 30.26 3.08
C TRP A 33 2.81 30.98 1.84
N ALA A 34 3.48 32.03 1.35
CA ALA A 34 3.10 32.73 0.12
C ALA A 34 3.25 31.89 -1.16
N THR A 35 4.09 30.85 -1.13
CA THR A 35 4.30 29.94 -2.27
C THR A 35 3.49 28.65 -2.18
N ARG A 36 2.82 28.42 -1.04
CA ARG A 36 2.00 27.22 -0.83
C ARG A 36 0.67 27.33 -1.55
N HIS A 37 0.35 26.35 -2.39
CA HIS A 37 -0.95 26.24 -3.01
C HIS A 37 -2.00 25.76 -2.00
N ILE A 38 -2.99 26.60 -1.69
CA ILE A 38 -4.13 26.25 -0.81
C ILE A 38 -5.31 25.83 -1.69
N GLY A 39 -5.79 24.59 -1.51
CA GLY A 39 -7.01 24.10 -2.13
C GLY A 39 -8.19 24.09 -1.16
N ILE A 40 -9.34 24.59 -1.60
CA ILE A 40 -10.63 24.45 -0.89
C ILE A 40 -11.48 23.45 -1.66
N ALA A 41 -12.02 22.45 -0.96
CA ALA A 41 -12.84 21.40 -1.55
C ALA A 41 -14.16 21.21 -0.80
N THR A 42 -15.21 20.85 -1.54
CA THR A 42 -16.45 20.32 -0.98
C THR A 42 -16.26 18.84 -0.66
N VAL A 43 -16.67 18.41 0.54
CA VAL A 43 -16.47 17.04 1.02
C VAL A 43 -17.78 16.42 1.50
N HIS A 44 -17.87 15.10 1.40
CA HIS A 44 -18.93 14.35 2.06
C HIS A 44 -18.60 14.15 3.53
N ARG A 45 -19.61 14.32 4.38
CA ARG A 45 -19.51 14.08 5.82
C ARG A 45 -20.49 12.98 6.22
N VAL A 46 -19.95 11.88 6.74
CA VAL A 46 -20.73 10.78 7.32
C VAL A 46 -20.65 10.87 8.84
N THR A 47 -21.78 10.73 9.52
CA THR A 47 -21.87 10.90 10.96
C THR A 47 -22.62 9.75 11.65
N ILE A 48 -22.09 9.29 12.78
CA ILE A 48 -22.78 8.37 13.70
C ILE A 48 -22.71 9.00 15.10
N GLY A 49 -23.83 9.56 15.55
CA GLY A 49 -23.88 10.38 16.76
C GLY A 49 -22.93 11.58 16.65
N LYS A 50 -21.96 11.68 17.57
CA LYS A 50 -20.96 12.77 17.59
C LYS A 50 -19.71 12.48 16.74
N ARG A 51 -19.57 11.26 16.21
CA ARG A 51 -18.40 10.85 15.42
C ARG A 51 -18.62 11.23 13.96
N GLN A 52 -17.54 11.67 13.31
CA GLN A 52 -17.57 12.11 11.91
C GLN A 52 -16.44 11.48 11.12
N TRP A 53 -16.72 11.21 9.85
CA TRP A 53 -15.80 10.68 8.87
C TRP A 53 -15.99 11.42 7.55
N PHE A 54 -14.88 11.72 6.88
CA PHE A 54 -14.85 12.42 5.60
C PHE A 54 -14.21 11.49 4.56
N PRO A 55 -15.01 10.62 3.93
CA PRO A 55 -14.47 9.71 2.92
C PRO A 55 -13.88 10.46 1.73
N GLU A 56 -12.82 9.87 1.15
CA GLU A 56 -12.49 10.17 -0.23
C GLU A 56 -13.65 9.70 -1.11
N ALA A 57 -14.14 10.61 -1.96
CA ALA A 57 -15.28 10.39 -2.81
C ALA A 57 -14.95 10.71 -4.27
N GLN A 58 -15.55 9.93 -5.17
CA GLN A 58 -15.50 10.18 -6.60
C GLN A 58 -16.90 10.03 -7.20
N GLU A 59 -17.22 10.85 -8.19
CA GLU A 59 -18.47 10.75 -8.92
C GLU A 59 -18.28 9.89 -10.17
N HIS A 60 -19.22 8.98 -10.38
CA HIS A 60 -19.28 8.15 -11.57
C HIS A 60 -20.73 7.91 -11.97
N ASN A 61 -21.09 8.19 -13.23
CA ASN A 61 -22.45 8.05 -13.77
C ASN A 61 -23.55 8.70 -12.90
N GLY A 62 -23.28 9.89 -12.36
CA GLY A 62 -24.22 10.62 -11.48
C GLY A 62 -24.42 9.98 -10.10
N ARG A 63 -23.56 9.03 -9.71
CA ARG A 63 -23.53 8.41 -8.38
C ARG A 63 -22.21 8.72 -7.70
N ILE A 64 -22.24 8.77 -6.38
CA ILE A 64 -21.08 9.07 -5.57
C ILE A 64 -20.55 7.76 -5.00
N TYR A 65 -19.26 7.51 -5.15
CA TYR A 65 -18.59 6.34 -4.60
C TYR A 65 -17.54 6.78 -3.59
N ILE A 66 -17.52 6.13 -2.44
CA ILE A 66 -16.57 6.41 -1.36
C ILE A 66 -15.54 5.29 -1.25
N THR A 67 -14.31 5.67 -0.90
CA THR A 67 -13.22 4.72 -0.65
C THR A 67 -13.27 4.26 0.81
N LEU A 68 -13.42 2.96 1.01
CA LEU A 68 -13.29 2.28 2.28
C LEU A 68 -11.91 1.62 2.36
N THR A 69 -11.15 1.99 3.38
CA THR A 69 -9.79 1.47 3.62
C THR A 69 -9.66 0.98 5.06
N LYS A 70 -9.13 -0.24 5.23
CA LYS A 70 -8.88 -0.80 6.58
C LYS A 70 -7.89 -0.02 7.44
N ALA A 71 -7.05 0.81 6.81
CA ALA A 71 -6.09 1.68 7.47
C ALA A 71 -6.66 3.08 7.80
N ASP A 72 -7.93 3.35 7.51
CA ASP A 72 -8.56 4.62 7.84
C ASP A 72 -8.86 4.70 9.35
N ALA A 73 -8.15 5.59 10.04
CA ALA A 73 -8.30 5.77 11.48
C ALA A 73 -9.63 6.45 11.85
N THR A 74 -10.14 7.33 10.99
CA THR A 74 -11.40 8.04 11.19
C THR A 74 -12.60 7.15 10.93
N LEU A 75 -12.56 6.30 9.90
CA LEU A 75 -13.55 5.25 9.69
C LEU A 75 -13.56 4.26 10.86
N CYS A 76 -12.38 3.83 11.33
CA CYS A 76 -12.28 2.94 12.47
C CYS A 76 -12.92 3.55 13.73
N LEU A 77 -12.63 4.82 14.02
CA LEU A 77 -13.25 5.53 15.14
C LEU A 77 -14.77 5.63 14.96
N LEU A 78 -15.22 5.99 13.74
CA LEU A 78 -16.63 6.13 13.40
C LEU A 78 -17.41 4.83 13.66
N VAL A 79 -16.88 3.69 13.21
CA VAL A 79 -17.54 2.39 13.34
C VAL A 79 -17.39 1.88 14.77
N THR A 80 -16.16 1.63 15.24
CA THR A 80 -15.94 0.87 16.47
C THR A 80 -15.90 1.71 17.75
N GLY A 81 -15.94 3.04 17.63
CA GLY A 81 -15.86 3.97 18.76
C GLY A 81 -14.46 4.11 19.36
N LYS A 82 -13.46 3.46 18.76
CA LYS A 82 -12.07 3.46 19.23
C LYS A 82 -11.16 3.79 18.06
N ALA A 83 -10.29 4.79 18.24
CA ALA A 83 -9.32 5.16 17.22
C ALA A 83 -8.26 4.07 17.03
N GLN A 84 -7.66 4.01 15.84
CA GLN A 84 -6.57 3.08 15.58
C GLN A 84 -5.34 3.44 16.41
N ASN A 85 -4.81 2.46 17.15
CA ASN A 85 -3.62 2.68 17.97
C ASN A 85 -2.35 2.28 17.19
N ARG A 86 -1.77 3.22 16.45
CA ARG A 86 -0.62 2.97 15.57
C ARG A 86 0.73 2.92 16.31
N HIS A 87 0.79 3.43 17.54
CA HIS A 87 2.05 3.61 18.30
C HIS A 87 2.20 2.66 19.50
N SER A 88 1.19 1.84 19.81
CA SER A 88 1.26 0.93 20.95
C SER A 88 1.92 -0.40 20.59
N LYS A 89 2.73 -0.94 21.51
CA LYS A 89 3.19 -2.34 21.49
C LYS A 89 2.05 -3.34 21.77
N LYS A 90 0.89 -2.86 22.23
CA LYS A 90 -0.34 -3.67 22.39
C LYS A 90 -0.98 -3.93 21.02
N GLU A 91 -1.83 -4.95 20.99
CA GLU A 91 -2.58 -5.35 19.81
C GLU A 91 -3.26 -4.14 19.15
N VAL A 92 -2.97 -3.93 17.86
CA VAL A 92 -3.42 -2.74 17.13
C VAL A 92 -4.92 -2.86 16.91
N HIS A 93 -5.71 -2.05 17.60
CA HIS A 93 -7.13 -1.88 17.26
C HIS A 93 -7.24 -1.33 15.83
N ASN A 94 -7.80 -2.12 14.91
CA ASN A 94 -7.89 -1.76 13.50
C ASN A 94 -9.07 -2.46 12.82
N LEU A 95 -9.36 -2.05 11.59
CA LEU A 95 -10.41 -2.66 10.76
C LEU A 95 -9.88 -3.84 9.94
N ASN A 96 -8.82 -4.55 10.32
CA ASN A 96 -8.36 -5.74 9.60
C ASN A 96 -9.19 -6.96 10.03
N VAL A 97 -10.46 -6.96 9.64
CA VAL A 97 -11.46 -7.98 9.96
C VAL A 97 -11.80 -8.85 8.73
N GLU A 98 -12.39 -10.02 8.96
CA GLU A 98 -12.70 -11.03 7.92
C GLU A 98 -13.53 -10.46 6.76
N TRP A 99 -14.50 -9.60 7.07
CA TRP A 99 -15.41 -8.98 6.09
C TRP A 99 -14.70 -8.34 4.89
N TRP A 100 -13.50 -7.78 5.07
CA TRP A 100 -12.73 -7.21 3.95
C TRP A 100 -12.30 -8.25 2.93
N GLN A 101 -11.84 -9.42 3.40
CA GLN A 101 -11.40 -10.48 2.51
C GLN A 101 -12.59 -11.06 1.75
N ASP A 102 -13.68 -11.32 2.47
CA ASP A 102 -14.92 -11.86 1.89
C ASP A 102 -15.52 -10.90 0.86
N THR A 103 -15.64 -9.62 1.21
CA THR A 103 -16.22 -8.61 0.32
C THR A 103 -15.33 -8.36 -0.89
N LYS A 104 -14.01 -8.35 -0.71
CA LYS A 104 -13.07 -8.25 -1.83
C LYS A 104 -13.18 -9.45 -2.76
N GLN A 105 -13.33 -10.66 -2.21
CA GLN A 105 -13.52 -11.86 -3.00
C GLN A 105 -14.83 -11.78 -3.79
N LYS A 106 -15.94 -11.40 -3.14
CA LYS A 106 -17.26 -11.20 -3.78
C LYS A 106 -17.20 -10.16 -4.91
N ARG A 107 -16.50 -9.04 -4.70
CA ARG A 107 -16.26 -8.05 -5.76
C ARG A 107 -15.51 -8.64 -6.95
N ASN A 108 -14.42 -9.38 -6.70
CA ASN A 108 -13.65 -10.04 -7.76
C ASN A 108 -14.46 -11.09 -8.52
N ASP A 109 -15.31 -11.83 -7.80
CA ASP A 109 -16.23 -12.81 -8.38
C ASP A 109 -17.30 -12.12 -9.24
N ALA A 110 -17.85 -10.99 -8.78
CA ALA A 110 -18.79 -10.18 -9.55
C ALA A 110 -18.16 -9.63 -10.85
N CYS A 111 -16.93 -9.09 -10.79
CA CYS A 111 -16.19 -8.68 -11.99
C CYS A 111 -16.01 -9.86 -12.97
N THR A 112 -15.62 -11.02 -12.44
CA THR A 112 -15.40 -12.22 -13.26
C THR A 112 -16.70 -12.74 -13.85
N ALA A 113 -17.80 -12.70 -13.10
CA ALA A 113 -19.12 -13.09 -13.56
C ALA A 113 -19.60 -12.19 -14.71
N MET A 114 -19.45 -10.86 -14.60
CA MET A 114 -19.78 -9.95 -15.69
C MET A 114 -18.89 -10.15 -16.92
N LEU A 115 -17.59 -10.42 -16.73
CA LEU A 115 -16.71 -10.79 -17.84
C LEU A 115 -17.20 -12.03 -18.57
N ARG A 116 -17.57 -13.08 -17.83
CA ARG A 116 -18.11 -14.31 -18.43
C ARG A 116 -19.40 -14.04 -19.17
N ALA A 117 -20.32 -13.25 -18.59
CA ALA A 117 -21.57 -12.88 -19.23
C ALA A 117 -21.33 -12.12 -20.55
N HIS A 118 -20.42 -11.15 -20.55
CA HIS A 118 -20.04 -10.41 -21.75
C HIS A 118 -19.42 -11.33 -22.83
N MET A 119 -18.52 -12.24 -22.44
CA MET A 119 -17.92 -13.20 -23.37
C MET A 119 -18.96 -14.16 -23.98
N MET A 120 -19.97 -14.57 -23.19
CA MET A 120 -21.05 -15.42 -23.67
C MET A 120 -22.04 -14.68 -24.58
N ALA A 121 -22.34 -13.42 -24.29
CA ALA A 121 -23.24 -12.61 -25.10
C ALA A 121 -22.71 -12.35 -26.51
N GLY A 122 -21.38 -12.36 -26.69
CA GLY A 122 -20.73 -12.21 -28.00
C GLY A 122 -20.61 -13.51 -28.81
N MET A 123 -21.02 -14.66 -28.26
CA MET A 123 -20.94 -15.95 -28.97
C MET A 123 -22.04 -16.10 -30.02
N LYS A 124 -21.67 -16.56 -31.21
CA LYS A 124 -22.62 -17.00 -32.23
C LYS A 124 -22.92 -18.50 -32.08
N GLU A 125 -24.13 -18.88 -32.46
CA GLU A 125 -24.55 -20.29 -32.46
C GLU A 125 -23.61 -21.14 -33.32
N GLY A 126 -23.08 -22.23 -32.75
CA GLY A 126 -22.13 -23.14 -33.40
C GLY A 126 -20.64 -22.82 -33.21
N GLU A 127 -20.29 -21.68 -32.59
CA GLU A 127 -18.90 -21.38 -32.25
C GLU A 127 -18.45 -22.13 -30.98
N PRO A 128 -17.17 -22.53 -30.89
CA PRO A 128 -16.63 -23.17 -29.70
C PRO A 128 -16.65 -22.20 -28.51
N GLN A 129 -16.99 -22.70 -27.32
CA GLN A 129 -17.01 -21.88 -26.11
C GLN A 129 -15.66 -21.22 -25.84
N PRO A 130 -15.64 -19.91 -25.52
CA PRO A 130 -14.41 -19.22 -25.24
C PRO A 130 -13.82 -19.72 -23.93
N ARG A 131 -12.50 -19.80 -23.86
CA ARG A 131 -11.82 -20.13 -22.61
C ARG A 131 -11.99 -18.99 -21.62
N PHE A 132 -12.76 -19.24 -20.57
CA PHE A 132 -12.96 -18.26 -19.52
C PHE A 132 -11.66 -17.97 -18.77
N ARG A 133 -11.40 -16.68 -18.54
CA ARG A 133 -10.31 -16.16 -17.73
C ARG A 133 -10.85 -15.36 -16.55
N GLN A 134 -9.97 -14.99 -15.63
CA GLN A 134 -10.29 -14.01 -14.59
C GLN A 134 -10.36 -12.59 -15.18
N ALA A 135 -11.14 -11.75 -14.49
CA ALA A 135 -11.22 -10.32 -14.75
C ALA A 135 -9.86 -9.62 -14.55
N ARG A 136 -9.61 -8.62 -15.39
CA ARG A 136 -8.46 -7.70 -15.34
C ARG A 136 -8.96 -6.29 -15.07
N GLU A 137 -8.04 -5.39 -14.75
CA GLU A 137 -8.40 -4.00 -14.47
C GLU A 137 -8.96 -3.32 -15.73
N ASP A 138 -8.34 -3.55 -16.89
CA ASP A 138 -8.72 -2.91 -18.16
C ASP A 138 -10.06 -3.40 -18.72
N ASP A 139 -10.57 -4.54 -18.23
CA ASP A 139 -11.90 -5.04 -18.63
C ASP A 139 -13.01 -4.04 -18.27
N ARG A 140 -12.76 -3.13 -17.31
CA ARG A 140 -13.71 -2.08 -16.94
C ARG A 140 -14.09 -1.14 -18.08
N PHE A 141 -13.19 -0.96 -19.04
CA PHE A 141 -13.42 -0.09 -20.21
C PHE A 141 -14.19 -0.79 -21.33
N LEU A 142 -14.22 -2.13 -21.30
CA LEU A 142 -14.91 -2.95 -22.30
C LEU A 142 -16.30 -3.37 -21.82
N ILE A 143 -16.49 -3.54 -20.51
CA ILE A 143 -17.65 -4.24 -19.95
C ILE A 143 -18.48 -3.27 -19.13
N ALA A 144 -17.93 -2.80 -18.01
CA ALA A 144 -18.56 -1.82 -17.16
C ALA A 144 -17.54 -1.27 -16.15
N GLN A 145 -17.74 -0.02 -15.74
CA GLN A 145 -16.93 0.61 -14.71
C GLN A 145 -17.46 0.37 -13.29
N GLU A 146 -18.73 -0.04 -13.17
CA GLU A 146 -19.39 -0.41 -11.92
C GLU A 146 -19.91 -1.85 -11.97
N ILE A 147 -20.03 -2.47 -10.79
CA ILE A 147 -20.54 -3.83 -10.60
C ILE A 147 -21.54 -3.85 -9.45
N SER A 148 -22.47 -4.80 -9.48
CA SER A 148 -23.33 -5.12 -8.35
C SER A 148 -22.76 -6.30 -7.58
N VAL A 149 -22.58 -6.13 -6.27
CA VAL A 149 -22.04 -7.13 -5.35
C VAL A 149 -23.11 -7.49 -4.33
N TRP A 150 -23.49 -8.76 -4.28
CA TRP A 150 -24.39 -9.26 -3.24
C TRP A 150 -23.65 -9.48 -1.92
N LEU A 151 -24.09 -8.79 -0.86
CA LEU A 151 -23.60 -8.95 0.50
C LEU A 151 -24.63 -9.77 1.31
N PRO A 152 -24.22 -10.85 1.99
CA PRO A 152 -25.16 -11.80 2.61
C PRO A 152 -25.81 -11.24 3.88
N PRO A 153 -26.95 -11.78 4.32
CA PRO A 153 -27.50 -11.41 5.63
C PRO A 153 -26.54 -11.79 6.77
N PHE A 154 -26.60 -11.06 7.88
CA PHE A 154 -25.86 -11.36 9.12
C PHE A 154 -26.61 -10.80 10.34
N THR A 155 -26.19 -11.23 11.53
CA THR A 155 -26.68 -10.67 12.80
C THR A 155 -25.57 -9.89 13.46
N SER A 156 -25.82 -8.64 13.85
CA SER A 156 -24.86 -7.80 14.55
C SER A 156 -24.68 -8.22 16.01
N SER A 157 -23.69 -7.62 16.68
CA SER A 157 -23.32 -7.95 18.06
C SER A 157 -24.42 -7.64 19.10
N ASP A 158 -25.33 -6.73 18.79
CA ASP A 158 -26.51 -6.37 19.59
C ASP A 158 -27.76 -7.20 19.25
N GLY A 159 -27.64 -8.18 18.35
CA GLY A 159 -28.73 -9.08 17.97
C GLY A 159 -29.66 -8.52 16.87
N VAL A 160 -29.32 -7.39 16.26
CA VAL A 160 -30.09 -6.85 15.12
C VAL A 160 -29.78 -7.68 13.88
N GLU A 161 -30.83 -8.10 13.17
CA GLU A 161 -30.71 -8.84 11.92
C GLU A 161 -30.62 -7.87 10.75
N PHE A 162 -29.59 -8.05 9.92
CA PHE A 162 -29.41 -7.32 8.67
C PHE A 162 -29.72 -8.25 7.50
N GLU A 163 -30.68 -7.84 6.67
CA GLU A 163 -30.96 -8.53 5.41
C GLU A 163 -29.78 -8.40 4.43
N GLY A 164 -29.68 -9.35 3.49
CA GLY A 164 -28.69 -9.26 2.42
C GLY A 164 -28.99 -8.09 1.49
N ILE A 165 -27.95 -7.42 1.00
CA ILE A 165 -28.09 -6.24 0.14
C ILE A 165 -27.32 -6.38 -1.16
N SER A 166 -27.83 -5.73 -2.21
CA SER A 166 -27.12 -5.53 -3.47
C SER A 166 -26.38 -4.19 -3.42
N CYS A 167 -25.06 -4.25 -3.24
CA CYS A 167 -24.21 -3.08 -3.12
C CYS A 167 -23.51 -2.78 -4.45
N ARG A 168 -23.65 -1.56 -4.99
CA ARG A 168 -22.86 -1.14 -6.15
C ARG A 168 -21.44 -0.78 -5.72
N MET A 169 -20.48 -1.28 -6.48
CA MET A 169 -19.07 -1.01 -6.28
C MET A 169 -18.40 -0.65 -7.61
N LEU A 170 -17.29 0.10 -7.57
CA LEU A 170 -16.48 0.29 -8.78
C LEU A 170 -15.69 -0.97 -9.12
N TRP A 171 -15.47 -1.17 -10.41
CA TRP A 171 -14.64 -2.24 -10.93
C TRP A 171 -13.19 -2.05 -10.51
N HIS A 172 -12.73 -2.91 -9.61
CA HIS A 172 -11.33 -3.05 -9.26
C HIS A 172 -11.02 -4.51 -8.95
N VAL A 173 -10.01 -5.09 -9.58
CA VAL A 173 -9.60 -6.48 -9.27
C VAL A 173 -8.38 -6.54 -8.37
N LYS A 174 -7.51 -5.52 -8.45
CA LYS A 174 -6.24 -5.47 -7.69
C LYS A 174 -6.33 -4.62 -6.41
N SER A 175 -7.25 -3.65 -6.37
CA SER A 175 -7.35 -2.74 -5.22
C SER A 175 -7.59 -3.49 -3.91
N LYS A 176 -6.92 -3.03 -2.85
CA LYS A 176 -7.16 -3.49 -1.48
C LYS A 176 -8.33 -2.75 -0.84
N ASP A 177 -8.64 -1.58 -1.36
CA ASP A 177 -9.72 -0.72 -0.91
C ASP A 177 -11.01 -1.11 -1.65
N LEU A 178 -12.13 -0.76 -1.04
CA LEU A 178 -13.46 -0.96 -1.62
C LEU A 178 -14.04 0.41 -1.97
N HIS A 179 -14.49 0.57 -3.21
CA HIS A 179 -15.14 1.79 -3.65
C HIS A 179 -16.63 1.49 -3.76
N VAL A 180 -17.40 1.90 -2.77
CA VAL A 180 -18.82 1.56 -2.62
C VAL A 180 -19.69 2.77 -2.88
N GLU A 181 -20.86 2.57 -3.46
CA GLU A 181 -21.82 3.66 -3.65
C GLU A 181 -22.23 4.25 -2.30
N LEU A 182 -22.16 5.58 -2.20
CA LEU A 182 -22.57 6.36 -1.04
C LEU A 182 -24.09 6.44 -0.98
N ASN A 183 -24.69 5.57 -0.18
CA ASN A 183 -26.08 5.68 0.25
C ASN A 183 -26.23 5.09 1.66
N GLU A 184 -27.35 5.42 2.31
CA GLU A 184 -27.59 5.07 3.71
C GLU A 184 -27.68 3.55 3.93
N THR A 185 -28.32 2.82 3.01
CA THR A 185 -28.46 1.35 3.07
C THR A 185 -27.10 0.66 3.06
N ASN A 186 -26.23 1.03 2.12
CA ASN A 186 -24.88 0.48 2.02
C ASN A 186 -24.07 0.79 3.28
N LEU A 187 -24.09 2.05 3.73
CA LEU A 187 -23.31 2.47 4.90
C LEU A 187 -23.79 1.77 6.18
N GLY A 188 -25.11 1.70 6.41
CA GLY A 188 -25.68 1.05 7.58
C GLY A 188 -25.28 -0.43 7.66
N TYR A 189 -25.44 -1.17 6.55
CA TYR A 189 -25.01 -2.56 6.46
C TYR A 189 -23.49 -2.71 6.68
N ILE A 190 -22.68 -1.92 5.99
CA ILE A 190 -21.21 -2.05 6.01
C ILE A 190 -20.66 -1.71 7.40
N PHE A 191 -21.17 -0.66 8.04
CA PHE A 191 -20.70 -0.26 9.37
C PHE A 191 -21.04 -1.32 10.42
N ALA A 192 -22.26 -1.85 10.41
CA ALA A 192 -22.64 -2.95 11.29
C ALA A 192 -21.79 -4.20 11.03
N ALA A 193 -21.54 -4.55 9.76
CA ALA A 193 -20.72 -5.69 9.40
C ALA A 193 -19.25 -5.52 9.86
N LEU A 194 -18.67 -4.33 9.67
CA LEU A 194 -17.32 -4.02 10.12
C LEU A 194 -17.18 -4.05 11.64
N GLU A 195 -18.21 -3.64 12.37
CA GLU A 195 -18.21 -3.64 13.84
C GLU A 195 -18.27 -5.05 14.43
N CYS A 196 -19.06 -5.96 13.84
CA CYS A 196 -19.27 -7.30 14.37
C CYS A 196 -18.30 -8.37 13.82
N SER A 197 -17.53 -8.05 12.77
CA SER A 197 -16.62 -9.02 12.15
C SER A 197 -15.38 -9.34 12.98
N HIS A 198 -14.95 -10.60 12.94
CA HIS A 198 -13.78 -11.05 13.67
C HIS A 198 -12.48 -10.44 13.12
N PRO A 199 -11.55 -10.01 14.00
CA PRO A 199 -10.21 -9.62 13.58
C PRO A 199 -9.49 -10.78 12.90
N ILE A 200 -8.78 -10.49 11.81
CA ILE A 200 -7.90 -11.47 11.17
C ILE A 200 -6.62 -11.54 11.99
N GLU A 201 -6.42 -12.67 12.67
CA GLU A 201 -5.17 -12.97 13.34
C GLU A 201 -4.01 -12.92 12.33
N LYS A 202 -3.01 -12.09 12.62
CA LYS A 202 -1.75 -12.18 11.88
C LYS A 202 -1.11 -13.49 12.31
N LYS A 203 -1.11 -14.50 11.44
CA LYS A 203 -0.25 -15.67 11.61
C LYS A 203 1.13 -15.15 12.01
N GLU A 204 1.54 -15.45 13.24
CA GLU A 204 2.88 -15.10 13.70
C GLU A 204 3.84 -15.60 12.64
N LYS A 205 4.61 -14.68 12.07
CA LYS A 205 5.75 -15.10 11.25
C LYS A 205 6.58 -15.92 12.22
N ALA A 206 6.66 -17.23 11.97
CA ALA A 206 7.49 -18.12 12.76
C ALA A 206 8.81 -17.39 13.04
N PRO A 207 9.27 -17.33 14.31
CA PRO A 207 10.51 -16.68 14.63
C PRO A 207 11.53 -17.20 13.63
N LYS A 208 12.24 -16.28 12.98
CA LYS A 208 13.36 -16.61 12.11
C LYS A 208 14.39 -17.25 13.05
N GLY A 209 14.23 -18.55 13.30
CA GLY A 209 15.23 -19.33 13.99
C GLY A 209 16.51 -19.15 13.20
N GLU A 210 17.61 -18.93 13.91
CA GLU A 210 18.93 -19.29 13.44
C GLU A 210 18.90 -20.76 13.02
N GLN A 211 18.50 -21.00 11.79
CA GLN A 211 18.71 -22.25 11.11
C GLN A 211 19.37 -21.89 9.80
N ASP A 212 20.66 -22.22 9.72
CA ASP A 212 21.41 -22.44 8.50
C ASP A 212 20.65 -23.45 7.61
N ALA A 213 19.59 -22.98 6.96
CA ALA A 213 18.95 -23.71 5.89
C ALA A 213 19.84 -23.56 4.65
N PRO A 214 20.36 -24.65 4.06
CA PRO A 214 21.23 -24.56 2.90
C PRO A 214 20.49 -23.86 1.75
N LYS A 215 21.05 -22.73 1.30
CA LYS A 215 20.54 -21.92 0.19
C LYS A 215 20.20 -22.81 -1.00
N SER A 216 18.95 -22.75 -1.45
CA SER A 216 18.43 -23.35 -2.68
C SER A 216 19.46 -23.32 -3.84
N PRO A 217 19.65 -24.42 -4.59
CA PRO A 217 20.68 -24.55 -5.63
C PRO A 217 20.62 -23.46 -6.70
N ARG A 218 19.46 -22.84 -6.91
CA ARG A 218 19.22 -21.87 -7.98
C ARG A 218 19.89 -20.51 -7.73
N ARG A 219 20.15 -20.15 -6.47
CA ARG A 219 20.77 -18.85 -6.12
C ARG A 219 22.31 -18.88 -6.14
N ARG A 220 22.92 -20.07 -6.11
CA ARG A 220 24.39 -20.24 -6.13
C ARG A 220 24.99 -20.05 -7.53
N ARG A 221 24.23 -20.34 -8.59
CA ARG A 221 24.72 -20.23 -9.99
C ARG A 221 24.91 -18.77 -10.46
N ARG A 222 24.15 -17.82 -9.91
CA ARG A 222 24.22 -16.40 -10.30
C ARG A 222 25.36 -15.64 -9.61
N LEU A 223 25.80 -16.08 -8.43
CA LEU A 223 26.92 -15.45 -7.72
C LEU A 223 28.30 -15.91 -8.21
N LYS A 224 28.42 -17.13 -8.75
CA LYS A 224 29.69 -17.62 -9.30
C LYS A 224 30.08 -16.94 -10.63
N ARG A 225 29.11 -16.52 -11.46
CA ARG A 225 29.42 -15.83 -12.74
C ARG A 225 29.91 -14.39 -12.59
N ARG A 226 29.61 -13.69 -11.48
CA ARG A 226 30.12 -12.33 -11.25
C ARG A 226 31.53 -12.31 -10.63
N LYS A 227 31.93 -13.36 -9.91
CA LYS A 227 33.24 -13.39 -9.24
C LYS A 227 34.40 -13.87 -10.15
N SER A 228 34.09 -14.53 -11.26
CA SER A 228 35.09 -15.00 -12.24
C SER A 228 35.29 -14.05 -13.43
N GLN A 229 34.73 -12.84 -13.41
CA GLN A 229 35.02 -11.80 -14.41
C GLN A 229 35.83 -10.62 -13.86
N GLU A 230 36.04 -10.52 -12.54
CA GLU A 230 36.83 -9.45 -11.91
C GLU A 230 38.24 -9.89 -11.49
N SER A 231 38.63 -11.16 -11.68
CA SER A 231 39.91 -11.69 -11.19
C SER A 231 40.93 -12.11 -12.26
N GLU A 232 40.70 -11.83 -13.54
CA GLU A 232 41.65 -12.16 -14.64
C GLU A 232 41.92 -10.95 -15.56
N GLY A 233 42.21 -9.77 -15.00
CA GLY A 233 42.47 -8.58 -15.81
C GLY A 233 43.52 -7.62 -15.29
N ALA A 234 44.41 -8.05 -14.38
CA ALA A 234 45.45 -7.18 -13.84
C ALA A 234 46.79 -7.91 -13.65
N SER A 235 47.58 -8.00 -14.72
CA SER A 235 49.05 -7.93 -14.66
C SER A 235 49.67 -7.82 -16.07
N HIS A 236 50.09 -6.60 -16.43
CA HIS A 236 51.10 -6.24 -17.46
C HIS A 236 52.51 -6.79 -17.08
N PRO A 237 53.60 -6.75 -17.90
CA PRO A 237 53.97 -5.65 -18.84
C PRO A 237 54.82 -5.98 -20.12
N ALA A 238 55.14 -4.89 -20.83
CA ALA A 238 56.37 -4.55 -21.59
C ALA A 238 56.59 -4.98 -23.07
N ASP A 239 56.55 -3.94 -23.92
CA ASP A 239 57.47 -3.54 -25.01
C ASP A 239 57.87 -4.51 -26.14
N ALA A 240 57.53 -4.14 -27.39
CA ALA A 240 58.41 -3.41 -28.31
C ALA A 240 57.95 -3.53 -29.79
N GLN A 241 57.87 -2.38 -30.48
CA GLN A 241 58.23 -2.12 -31.91
C GLN A 241 57.56 -2.97 -33.03
N GLU A 242 57.24 -2.51 -34.25
CA GLU A 242 57.44 -1.29 -35.03
C GLU A 242 56.62 -1.47 -36.34
N GLY A 243 56.30 -0.38 -37.06
CA GLY A 243 55.91 -0.39 -38.49
C GLY A 243 54.39 -0.42 -38.73
N ALA A 244 53.76 0.69 -39.15
CA ALA A 244 53.63 1.12 -40.54
C ALA A 244 52.92 0.07 -41.42
N SER A 245 51.88 0.33 -42.21
CA SER A 245 51.28 1.55 -42.73
C SER A 245 50.06 1.13 -43.59
N HIS A 246 49.19 2.10 -43.89
CA HIS A 246 48.26 2.16 -45.04
C HIS A 246 46.95 1.34 -44.99
N GLY A 247 45.82 2.08 -45.08
CA GLY A 247 44.58 1.58 -45.67
C GLY A 247 44.72 1.45 -47.19
N PRO A 248 43.70 1.71 -48.03
CA PRO A 248 42.26 1.93 -47.80
C PRO A 248 41.49 0.73 -48.44
N GLU A 249 40.19 0.67 -48.74
CA GLU A 249 39.06 1.56 -49.01
C GLU A 249 37.78 0.78 -48.64
#